data_AF-A0AAU2DQK3-F1
#
_entry.id   AF-A0AAU2DQK3-F1
#
_cell.length_a   1.000
_cell.length_b   1.000
_cell.length_c   1.000
_cell.angle_alpha   90.00
_cell.angle_beta   90.00
_cell.angle_gamma   90.00
#
_symmetry.space_group_name_H-M   'P 1'
#
loop_
_entity.id
_entity.type
_entity.pdbx_description
1 polymer ?
#
loop_
_entity_poly.entity_id
_entity_poly.type
_entity_poly.pdbx_seq_one_letter_code
_entity_poly.pdbx_strand_id
1 'polypeptide(L)'
;MASPTIGRTVHYRVTEYDAERINKRRKDAYSSGAYAEENGTIAHVGNTVAEGQIFPADIVRVWSGDLVNLQVKLDGNDVYWATSRAEGEDPGQWAWPEVVH
;
A
#
# COMPACT_ATOMS: atom_id res chain seq x y z
N MET A 1 -22.45 0.74 5.72
CA MET A 1 -21.37 0.96 4.74
C MET A 1 -21.42 -0.18 3.73
N ALA A 2 -20.88 0.02 2.52
CA ALA A 2 -20.89 -1.05 1.50
C ALA A 2 -19.93 -2.17 1.92
N SER A 3 -20.35 -3.43 1.81
CA SER A 3 -19.48 -4.56 2.15
C SER A 3 -18.22 -4.58 1.28
N PRO A 4 -17.02 -4.80 1.87
CA PRO A 4 -15.80 -4.90 1.09
C PRO A 4 -15.89 -6.07 0.11
N THR A 5 -15.43 -5.84 -1.12
CA THR A 5 -15.48 -6.81 -2.20
C THR A 5 -14.15 -6.81 -2.97
N ILE A 6 -13.72 -8.01 -3.39
CA ILE A 6 -12.46 -8.19 -4.13
C ILE A 6 -12.50 -7.35 -5.42
N GLY A 7 -11.39 -6.68 -5.73
CA GLY A 7 -11.20 -5.85 -6.92
C GLY A 7 -11.64 -4.39 -6.75
N ARG A 8 -12.22 -4.00 -5.60
CA ARG A 8 -12.53 -2.61 -5.31
C ARG A 8 -11.29 -1.85 -4.86
N THR A 9 -11.10 -0.63 -5.37
CA THR A 9 -10.05 0.28 -4.92
C THR A 9 -10.54 1.11 -3.73
N VAL A 10 -9.72 1.18 -2.69
CA VAL A 10 -9.94 1.90 -1.43
C VAL A 10 -8.76 2.81 -1.12
N HIS A 11 -8.91 3.71 -0.15
CA HIS A 11 -7.83 4.52 0.40
C HIS A 11 -7.23 3.82 1.62
N TYR A 12 -5.93 3.51 1.59
CA TYR A 12 -5.21 2.92 2.71
C TYR A 12 -4.36 3.98 3.40
N ARG A 13 -4.49 4.10 4.73
CA ARG A 13 -3.64 4.98 5.53
C ARG A 13 -2.46 4.19 6.10
N VAL A 14 -1.25 4.62 5.75
CA VAL A 14 -0.02 3.89 6.08
C VAL A 14 0.36 4.07 7.56
N THR A 15 0.79 2.99 8.23
CA THR A 15 1.38 3.06 9.58
C THR A 15 2.85 3.45 9.54
N GLU A 16 3.42 3.88 10.66
CA GLU A 16 4.87 4.05 10.78
C GLU A 16 5.64 2.79 10.36
N TYR A 17 5.23 1.62 10.87
CA TYR A 17 5.86 0.33 10.52
C TYR A 17 5.83 0.04 9.02
N ASP A 18 4.70 0.25 8.37
CA ASP A 18 4.56 0.04 6.93
C ASP A 18 5.48 0.98 6.14
N ALA A 19 5.54 2.26 6.56
CA ALA A 19 6.41 3.27 5.97
C ALA A 19 7.89 2.87 6.09
N GLU A 20 8.34 2.42 7.27
CA GLU A 20 9.70 1.91 7.48
C GLU A 20 10.04 0.75 6.55
N ARG A 21 9.12 -0.21 6.40
CA ARG A 21 9.30 -1.39 5.54
C ARG A 21 9.37 -1.01 4.05
N ILE A 22 8.56 -0.05 3.62
CA ILE A 22 8.59 0.48 2.23
C ILE A 22 9.92 1.20 1.99
N ASN A 23 10.26 2.16 2.85
CA ASN A 23 11.47 2.96 2.71
C ASN A 23 12.75 2.12 2.81
N LYS A 24 12.74 1.06 3.63
CA LYS A 24 13.86 0.12 3.69
C LYS A 24 14.09 -0.57 2.34
N ARG A 25 13.04 -1.10 1.69
CA ARG A 25 13.16 -1.76 0.38
C ARG A 25 13.74 -0.82 -0.67
N ARG A 26 13.31 0.43 -0.66
CA ARG A 26 13.82 1.46 -1.57
C ARG A 26 15.27 1.81 -1.28
N LYS A 27 15.63 2.02 -0.01
CA LYS A 27 17.01 2.24 0.39
C LYS A 27 17.92 1.08 -0.04
N ASP A 28 17.47 -0.15 0.15
CA ASP A 28 18.20 -1.34 -0.25
C ASP A 28 18.40 -1.37 -1.79
N ALA A 29 17.37 -1.04 -2.58
CA ALA A 29 17.45 -0.93 -4.04
C ALA A 29 18.41 0.17 -4.53
N TYR A 30 18.40 1.34 -3.89
CA TYR A 30 19.34 2.42 -4.20
C TYR A 30 20.78 2.05 -3.83
N SER A 31 20.97 1.43 -2.66
CA SER A 31 22.31 1.09 -2.15
C SER A 31 22.95 -0.04 -2.94
N SER A 32 22.16 -0.97 -3.49
CA SER A 32 22.66 -2.07 -4.33
C SER A 32 22.93 -1.65 -5.78
N GLY A 33 22.39 -0.53 -6.23
CA GLY A 33 22.42 -0.14 -7.65
C GLY A 33 21.38 -0.88 -8.52
N ALA A 34 20.57 -1.77 -7.94
CA ALA A 34 19.59 -2.58 -8.67
C ALA A 34 18.56 -1.75 -9.44
N TYR A 35 18.32 -0.49 -9.03
CA TYR A 35 17.43 0.43 -9.74
C TYR A 35 17.89 0.80 -11.16
N ALA A 36 19.17 0.60 -11.49
CA ALA A 36 19.76 0.93 -12.78
C ALA A 36 19.96 -0.31 -13.69
N GLU A 37 19.57 -1.51 -13.24
CA GLU A 37 19.78 -2.75 -13.99
C GLU A 37 18.70 -2.95 -15.07
N GLU A 38 19.10 -3.20 -16.31
CA GLU A 38 18.20 -3.51 -17.44
C GLU A 38 18.14 -5.02 -17.73
N ASN A 39 17.97 -5.84 -16.68
CA ASN A 39 17.98 -7.32 -16.78
C ASN A 39 16.60 -7.97 -16.49
N GLY A 40 15.54 -7.17 -16.42
CA GLY A 40 14.19 -7.61 -16.09
C GLY A 40 13.87 -7.68 -14.59
N THR A 41 14.84 -7.36 -13.72
CA THR A 41 14.57 -7.18 -12.28
C THR A 41 13.73 -5.93 -12.05
N ILE A 42 12.73 -6.02 -11.16
CA ILE A 42 11.95 -4.86 -10.72
C ILE A 42 12.47 -4.44 -9.34
N ALA A 43 13.27 -3.38 -9.31
CA ALA A 43 13.76 -2.79 -8.07
C ALA A 43 12.72 -1.83 -7.48
N HIS A 44 12.38 -1.94 -6.20
CA HIS A 44 11.43 -1.04 -5.54
C HIS A 44 11.98 0.39 -5.48
N VAL A 45 11.40 1.33 -6.23
CA VAL A 45 11.75 2.76 -6.21
C VAL A 45 10.53 3.64 -5.99
N GLY A 46 10.74 4.89 -5.56
CA GLY A 46 9.67 5.89 -5.37
C GLY A 46 9.96 6.88 -4.24
N ASN A 47 9.09 7.89 -4.09
CA ASN A 47 9.20 8.92 -3.05
C ASN A 47 9.01 8.37 -1.63
N THR A 48 9.80 8.84 -0.66
CA THR A 48 9.71 8.46 0.76
C THR A 48 8.28 8.48 1.29
N VAL A 49 7.91 7.42 2.01
CA VAL A 49 6.61 7.29 2.66
C VAL A 49 6.70 7.68 4.14
N ALA A 50 5.67 8.34 4.65
CA ALA A 50 5.51 8.65 6.06
C ALA A 50 4.19 8.07 6.60
N GLU A 51 4.12 7.91 7.92
CA GLU A 51 2.87 7.53 8.59
C GLU A 51 1.74 8.50 8.24
N GLY A 52 0.52 7.99 8.16
CA GLY A 52 -0.69 8.79 7.95
C GLY A 52 -0.93 9.18 6.48
N GLN A 53 0.05 9.00 5.60
CA GLN A 53 -0.13 9.18 4.17
C GLN A 53 -1.14 8.17 3.62
N ILE A 54 -1.92 8.61 2.63
CA ILE A 54 -2.99 7.84 2.01
C ILE A 54 -2.55 7.41 0.62
N PHE A 55 -2.70 6.12 0.32
CA PHE A 55 -2.44 5.56 -1.00
C PHE A 55 -3.65 4.76 -1.49
N PRO A 56 -3.88 4.71 -2.82
CA PRO A 56 -4.87 3.80 -3.38
C PRO A 56 -4.43 2.35 -3.18
N ALA A 57 -5.38 1.47 -2.84
CA ALA A 57 -5.13 0.06 -2.65
C ALA A 57 -6.29 -0.79 -3.18
N ASP A 58 -5.98 -1.92 -3.80
CA ASP A 58 -7.00 -2.86 -4.27
C ASP A 58 -7.26 -3.93 -3.21
N ILE A 59 -8.54 -4.21 -2.93
CA ILE A 59 -8.94 -5.34 -2.08
C ILE A 59 -8.67 -6.63 -2.85
N VAL A 60 -7.69 -7.43 -2.39
CA VAL A 60 -7.31 -8.69 -3.03
C VAL A 60 -7.86 -9.92 -2.30
N ARG A 61 -8.33 -9.75 -1.05
CA ARG A 61 -9.01 -10.79 -0.27
C ARG A 61 -9.87 -10.17 0.82
N VAL A 62 -11.02 -10.79 1.11
CA VAL A 62 -11.91 -10.44 2.22
C VAL A 62 -11.99 -11.63 3.19
N TRP A 63 -11.97 -11.35 4.49
CA TRP A 63 -12.08 -12.33 5.57
C TRP A 63 -13.37 -12.10 6.39
N SER A 64 -13.66 -12.99 7.34
CA SER A 64 -14.73 -12.76 8.31
C SER A 64 -14.46 -11.52 9.18
N GLY A 65 -15.49 -10.74 9.49
CA GLY A 65 -15.35 -9.50 10.26
C GLY A 65 -14.81 -8.32 9.44
N ASP A 66 -15.05 -8.32 8.12
CA ASP A 66 -14.74 -7.25 7.17
C ASP A 66 -13.25 -6.84 7.09
N LEU A 67 -12.35 -7.68 7.61
CA LEU A 67 -10.91 -7.53 7.40
C LEU A 67 -10.55 -7.87 5.95
N VAL A 68 -9.63 -7.09 5.37
CA VAL A 68 -9.18 -7.29 3.99
C VAL A 68 -7.67 -7.37 3.88
N ASN A 69 -7.20 -8.06 2.84
CA ASN A 69 -5.82 -7.87 2.37
C ASN A 69 -5.84 -6.88 1.21
N LEU A 70 -4.89 -5.98 1.23
CA LEU A 70 -4.74 -4.89 0.28
C LEU A 70 -3.44 -5.04 -0.50
N GLN A 71 -3.51 -4.79 -1.80
CA GLN A 71 -2.34 -4.45 -2.60
C GLN A 71 -2.32 -2.93 -2.77
N VAL A 72 -1.45 -2.27 -2.00
CA VAL A 72 -1.27 -0.81 -1.97
C VAL A 72 -0.38 -0.40 -3.13
N LYS A 73 -0.85 0.55 -3.95
CA LYS A 73 -0.10 1.13 -5.07
C LYS A 73 0.68 2.32 -4.56
N LEU A 74 2.00 2.24 -4.66
CA LEU A 74 2.91 3.30 -4.21
C LEU A 74 3.43 4.06 -5.42
N ASP A 75 3.97 5.25 -5.19
CA ASP A 75 4.73 5.96 -6.21
C ASP A 75 5.93 5.13 -6.69
N GLY A 76 6.21 5.20 -7.99
CA GLY A 76 7.18 4.36 -8.68
C GLY A 76 6.64 3.00 -9.09
N ASN A 77 7.54 2.01 -9.18
CA ASN A 77 7.24 0.63 -9.57
C ASN A 77 6.99 -0.28 -8.35
N ASP A 78 6.53 0.29 -7.24
CA ASP A 78 6.45 -0.37 -5.94
C ASP A 78 5.00 -0.68 -5.54
N VAL A 79 4.83 -1.84 -4.93
CA VAL A 79 3.57 -2.28 -4.34
C VAL A 79 3.81 -2.79 -2.92
N TYR A 80 2.86 -2.53 -2.04
CA TYR A 80 2.92 -3.03 -0.66
C TYR A 80 1.71 -3.89 -0.31
N TRP A 81 1.98 -5.02 0.36
CA TRP A 81 0.95 -5.90 0.88
C TRP A 81 0.62 -5.50 2.31
N ALA A 82 -0.58 -4.97 2.51
CA ALA A 82 -1.13 -4.69 3.84
C ALA A 82 -2.21 -5.73 4.15
N THR A 83 -1.93 -6.63 5.09
CA THR A 83 -2.80 -7.79 5.37
C THR A 83 -3.66 -7.56 6.61
N SER A 84 -4.86 -8.13 6.59
CA SER A 84 -5.81 -8.11 7.71
C SER A 84 -6.13 -6.69 8.21
N ARG A 85 -6.40 -5.76 7.29
CA ARG A 85 -6.72 -4.37 7.60
C ARG A 85 -8.22 -4.18 7.76
N ALA A 86 -8.62 -3.43 8.78
CA ALA A 86 -10.00 -3.09 9.08
C ALA A 86 -10.41 -1.80 8.37
N GLU A 87 -11.72 -1.63 8.15
CA GLU A 87 -12.28 -0.36 7.69
C GLU A 87 -12.13 0.71 8.78
N GLY A 88 -11.76 1.93 8.38
CA GLY A 88 -11.63 3.10 9.25
C GLY A 88 -10.61 4.12 8.73
N GLU A 89 -10.37 5.16 9.52
CA GLU A 89 -9.54 6.31 9.12
C GLU A 89 -8.22 6.44 9.87
N ASP A 90 -7.89 5.52 10.78
CA ASP A 90 -6.61 5.53 11.50
C ASP A 90 -5.48 4.92 10.67
N PRO A 91 -4.19 5.17 11.02
CA PRO A 91 -3.08 4.46 10.41
C PRO A 91 -3.25 2.94 10.52
N GLY A 92 -3.08 2.24 9.40
CA GLY A 92 -3.30 0.80 9.29
C GLY A 92 -4.73 0.40 8.94
N GLN A 93 -5.61 1.35 8.69
CA GLN A 93 -6.98 1.10 8.25
C GLN A 93 -7.19 1.54 6.80
N TRP A 94 -8.32 1.12 6.22
CA TRP A 94 -8.76 1.53 4.89
C TRP A 94 -10.12 2.20 4.93
N ALA A 95 -10.36 3.15 4.04
CA ALA A 95 -11.64 3.82 3.88
C ALA A 95 -12.07 3.84 2.40
N TRP A 96 -13.38 3.91 2.16
CA TRP A 96 -13.90 4.17 0.83
C TRP A 96 -13.46 5.56 0.34
N PRO A 97 -13.07 5.73 -0.93
CA PRO A 97 -12.76 7.05 -1.47
C PRO A 97 -13.99 7.97 -1.40
N GLU A 98 -13.80 9.23 -1.00
CA GLU A 98 -14.86 10.23 -1.07
C GLU A 98 -15.23 10.49 -2.54
N VAL A 99 -16.53 10.50 -2.82
CA VAL A 99 -17.04 10.95 -4.12
C VAL A 99 -17.14 12.47 -4.03
N VAL A 100 -16.22 13.18 -4.68
CA VAL A 100 -16.33 14.63 -4.85
C VAL A 100 -17.35 14.90 -5.95
N HIS A 101 -18.43 15.59 -5.60
CA HIS A 101 -19.49 16.02 -6.53
C HIS A 101 -19.23 17.42 -7.08
#